data_AF-A0A4Q2ZSM5-F1
#
_entry.id   AF-A0A4Q2ZSM5-F1
#
_cell.length_a   1.000
_cell.length_b   1.000
_cell.length_c   1.000
_cell.angle_alpha   90.00
_cell.angle_beta   90.00
_cell.angle_gamma   90.00
#
_symmetry.space_group_name_H-M   'P 1'
#
loop_
_entity.id
_entity.type
_entity.pdbx_description
1 polymer ?
#
loop_
_entity_poly.entity_id
_entity_poly.type
_entity_poly.pdbx_seq_one_letter_code
_entity_poly.pdbx_strand_id
1 'polypeptide(L)'
;MESSRRRKHVAAPIDEVGTTFEAGGFVQYWLGNSFRIRTEARKGIGGHRGLVGSVSADFVVRDGDKYVVSVGPRLSVSDRDYQNAYFGVTPGAAARTGLPVYRTGNGIHAVGVASGASYSLNDRWGLIGYVKYDRLVGDAGRSPLIRAYGKRDQLAGGLGLTYTFGRSVR
;
A
#
# COMPACT_ATOMS: atom_id res chain seq x y z
N MET A 1 5.28 1.85 -2.24
CA MET A 1 4.75 2.99 -3.01
C MET A 1 3.24 2.84 -3.07
N GLU A 2 2.52 3.68 -2.34
CA GLU A 2 1.06 3.71 -2.38
C GLU A 2 0.63 4.74 -3.43
N SER A 3 -0.26 4.34 -4.33
CA SER A 3 -0.59 5.13 -5.53
C SER A 3 -1.32 6.42 -5.16
N SER A 4 -0.84 7.55 -5.66
CA SER A 4 -1.50 8.85 -5.56
C SER A 4 -2.91 8.80 -6.16
N ARG A 5 -3.89 9.46 -5.54
CA ARG A 5 -5.23 9.63 -6.12
C ARG A 5 -5.29 10.83 -7.04
N ARG A 6 -5.11 10.60 -8.34
CA ARG A 6 -5.37 11.60 -9.40
C ARG A 6 -6.80 11.42 -9.96
N ARG A 7 -7.46 12.52 -10.36
CA ARG A 7 -8.78 12.53 -11.03
C ARG A 7 -8.91 11.52 -12.16
N LYS A 8 -7.83 11.20 -12.87
CA LYS A 8 -7.85 10.24 -13.99
C LYS A 8 -8.10 8.78 -13.55
N HIS A 9 -7.92 8.43 -12.28
CA HIS A 9 -8.12 7.08 -11.74
C HIS A 9 -9.40 6.94 -10.91
N VAL A 10 -10.14 8.04 -10.68
CA VAL A 10 -11.43 8.03 -9.98
C VAL A 10 -12.44 8.68 -10.90
N ALA A 11 -13.42 7.92 -11.39
CA ALA A 11 -14.44 8.40 -12.34
C ALA A 11 -15.40 9.48 -11.77
N ALA A 12 -15.09 10.07 -10.60
CA ALA A 12 -15.93 11.02 -9.89
C ALA A 12 -15.26 12.40 -9.75
N PRO A 13 -16.01 13.51 -9.84
CA PRO A 13 -15.51 14.87 -9.63
C PRO A 13 -15.28 15.20 -8.14
N ILE A 14 -14.39 14.45 -7.48
CA ILE A 14 -14.02 14.66 -6.07
C ILE A 14 -12.76 15.53 -5.92
N ASP A 15 -12.54 16.00 -4.70
CA ASP A 15 -11.31 16.70 -4.34
C ASP A 15 -10.11 15.76 -4.52
N GLU A 16 -9.05 16.23 -5.18
CA GLU A 16 -7.83 15.44 -5.37
C GLU A 16 -6.97 15.44 -4.11
N VAL A 17 -6.34 14.30 -3.84
CA VAL A 17 -5.24 14.27 -2.88
C VAL A 17 -4.00 14.75 -3.62
N GLY A 18 -3.46 15.89 -3.21
CA GLY A 18 -2.27 16.49 -3.83
C GLY A 18 -1.04 15.57 -3.78
N THR A 19 0.05 16.01 -4.41
CA THR A 19 1.35 15.32 -4.30
C THR A 19 1.72 15.17 -2.82
N THR A 20 1.99 13.93 -2.41
CA THR A 20 2.35 13.62 -1.02
C THR A 20 3.74 13.00 -1.02
N PHE A 21 4.62 13.56 -0.20
CA PHE A 21 5.87 12.93 0.20
C PHE A 21 5.62 12.16 1.49
N GLU A 22 6.15 10.96 1.61
CA GLU A 22 5.99 10.16 2.82
C GLU A 22 7.36 9.91 3.45
N ALA A 23 7.45 10.13 4.75
CA ALA A 23 8.60 9.74 5.56
C ALA A 23 8.18 8.63 6.52
N GLY A 24 9.02 7.64 6.71
CA GLY A 24 8.65 6.49 7.53
C GLY A 24 9.84 5.62 7.90
N GLY A 25 9.54 4.65 8.77
CA GLY A 25 10.48 3.65 9.22
C GLY A 25 9.81 2.29 9.28
N PHE A 26 10.63 1.24 9.37
CA PHE A 26 10.15 -0.11 9.56
C PHE A 26 11.04 -0.85 10.53
N VAL A 27 10.44 -1.85 11.18
CA VAL A 27 11.14 -2.87 11.95
C VAL A 27 10.77 -4.21 11.34
N GLN A 28 11.75 -5.10 11.21
CA GLN A 28 11.52 -6.46 10.76
C GLN A 28 12.22 -7.44 11.68
N TYR A 29 11.60 -8.60 11.87
CA TYR A 29 12.10 -9.68 12.70
C TYR A 29 11.98 -11.02 11.97
N TRP A 30 13.01 -11.85 12.06
CA TRP A 30 13.06 -13.16 11.43
C TRP A 30 12.87 -14.26 12.47
N LEU A 31 11.84 -15.08 12.26
CA LEU A 31 11.58 -16.30 13.00
C LEU A 31 12.20 -17.46 12.22
N GLY A 32 13.43 -17.83 12.61
CA GLY A 32 14.25 -18.75 11.82
C GLY A 32 14.55 -18.17 10.43
N ASN A 33 14.63 -19.05 9.42
CA ASN A 33 15.10 -18.68 8.08
C ASN A 33 13.98 -18.34 7.10
N SER A 34 12.73 -18.67 7.46
CA SER A 34 11.60 -18.68 6.52
C SER A 34 10.42 -17.82 6.94
N PHE A 35 10.38 -17.27 8.15
CA PHE A 35 9.27 -16.41 8.56
C PHE A 35 9.76 -15.01 8.91
N ARG A 36 9.15 -13.99 8.32
CA ARG A 36 9.46 -12.58 8.57
C ARG A 36 8.23 -11.85 9.05
N ILE A 37 8.32 -11.22 10.22
CA ILE A 37 7.33 -10.24 10.68
C ILE A 37 7.88 -8.85 10.38
N ARG A 38 7.08 -7.99 9.78
CA ARG A 38 7.47 -6.60 9.48
C ARG A 38 6.37 -5.64 9.90
N THR A 39 6.77 -4.57 10.58
CA THR A 39 5.90 -3.46 10.93
C THR A 39 6.49 -2.20 10.31
N GLU A 40 5.65 -1.42 9.63
CA GLU A 40 6.03 -0.17 8.97
C GLU A 40 5.10 0.95 9.42
N ALA A 41 5.64 2.15 9.62
CA ALA A 41 4.89 3.36 9.86
C ALA A 41 5.38 4.48 8.92
N ARG A 42 4.44 5.17 8.26
CA ARG A 42 4.67 6.26 7.32
C ARG A 42 3.79 7.44 7.66
N LYS A 43 4.34 8.65 7.60
CA LYS A 43 3.62 9.92 7.74
C LYS A 43 3.65 10.67 6.43
N GLY A 44 2.47 11.05 5.93
CA GLY A 44 2.35 11.92 4.77
C GLY A 44 2.70 13.37 5.08
N ILE A 45 3.35 14.02 4.11
CA ILE A 45 3.73 15.42 4.08
C ILE A 45 3.25 15.97 2.73
N GLY A 46 2.33 16.95 2.76
CA GLY A 46 1.71 17.50 1.56
C GLY A 46 0.26 17.03 1.40
N GLY A 47 -0.04 16.36 0.28
CA GLY A 47 -1.41 16.02 -0.15
C GLY A 47 -2.28 15.29 0.88
N HIS A 48 -1.71 14.40 1.68
CA HIS A 48 -2.27 14.05 2.98
C HIS A 48 -1.25 14.27 4.09
N ARG A 49 -1.75 14.59 5.29
CA ARG A 49 -0.93 14.68 6.51
C ARG A 49 -1.19 13.51 7.46
N GLY A 50 -1.88 12.48 6.99
CA GLY A 50 -2.23 11.31 7.80
C GLY A 50 -1.05 10.35 8.04
N LEU A 51 -1.13 9.63 9.15
CA LEU A 51 -0.27 8.52 9.53
C LEU A 51 -0.87 7.19 9.05
N VAL A 52 -0.03 6.36 8.44
CA VAL A 52 -0.37 5.03 7.96
C VAL A 52 0.61 4.04 8.57
N GLY A 53 0.10 2.92 9.05
CA GLY A 53 0.89 1.79 9.52
C GLY A 53 0.50 0.52 8.79
N SER A 54 1.44 -0.42 8.73
CA SER A 54 1.15 -1.78 8.27
C SER A 54 1.89 -2.80 9.12
N VAL A 55 1.27 -3.96 9.29
CA VAL A 55 1.88 -5.16 9.90
C VAL A 55 1.75 -6.29 8.89
N SER A 56 2.85 -7.01 8.63
CA SER A 56 2.86 -8.17 7.75
C SER A 56 3.60 -9.34 8.39
N ALA A 57 3.21 -10.55 8.00
CA ALA A 57 3.89 -11.78 8.34
C ALA A 57 4.07 -12.58 7.06
N ASP A 58 5.32 -12.77 6.62
CA ASP A 58 5.65 -13.41 5.35
C ASP A 58 6.31 -14.76 5.58
N PHE A 59 5.88 -15.77 4.83
CA PHE A 59 6.71 -16.93 4.55
C PHE A 59 7.66 -16.58 3.40
N VAL A 60 8.96 -16.82 3.59
CA VAL A 60 10.02 -16.45 2.66
C VAL A 60 10.88 -17.65 2.33
N VAL A 61 11.03 -17.91 1.03
CA VAL A 61 11.94 -18.91 0.48
C VAL A 61 13.03 -18.17 -0.27
N ARG A 62 14.29 -18.54 -0.04
CA ARG A 62 15.44 -17.96 -0.73
C ARG A 62 16.49 -19.01 -1.02
N ASP A 63 17.26 -18.78 -2.07
CA ASP A 63 18.47 -19.52 -2.41
C ASP A 63 19.62 -18.53 -2.61
N GLY A 64 20.41 -18.33 -1.54
CA GLY A 64 21.46 -17.32 -1.49
C GLY A 64 21.01 -15.97 -2.05
N ASP A 65 21.75 -15.47 -3.04
CA ASP A 65 21.45 -14.24 -3.77
C ASP A 65 20.70 -14.51 -5.09
N LYS A 66 20.39 -15.76 -5.43
CA LYS A 66 19.77 -16.14 -6.70
C LYS A 66 18.30 -15.73 -6.75
N TYR A 67 17.54 -16.06 -5.71
CA TYR A 67 16.14 -15.66 -5.63
C TYR A 67 15.63 -15.50 -4.21
N VAL A 68 14.63 -14.64 -4.07
CA VAL A 68 13.82 -14.50 -2.86
C VAL A 68 12.36 -14.46 -3.28
N VAL A 69 11.55 -15.34 -2.70
CA VAL A 69 10.10 -15.35 -2.89
C VAL A 69 9.46 -15.22 -1.51
N SER A 70 8.46 -14.35 -1.40
CA SER A 70 7.72 -14.10 -0.17
C SER A 70 6.22 -14.09 -0.43
N VAL A 71 5.45 -14.59 0.54
CA VAL A 71 4.00 -14.49 0.54
C VAL A 71 3.48 -14.39 1.97
N GLY A 72 2.51 -13.54 2.23
CA GLY A 72 2.08 -13.29 3.60
C GLY A 72 0.85 -12.42 3.75
N PRO A 73 0.06 -12.60 4.83
CA PRO A 73 -0.97 -11.65 5.21
C PRO A 73 -0.39 -10.28 5.57
N ARG A 74 -1.23 -9.26 5.42
CA ARG A 74 -0.95 -7.89 5.85
C ARG A 74 -2.20 -7.21 6.37
N LEU A 75 -1.98 -6.31 7.33
CA LEU A 75 -3.00 -5.47 7.93
C LEU A 75 -2.54 -4.03 7.82
N SER A 76 -3.43 -3.16 7.34
CA SER A 76 -3.15 -1.74 7.18
C SER A 76 -4.05 -0.94 8.11
N VAL A 77 -3.41 -0.07 8.90
CA VAL A 77 -4.02 0.84 9.87
C VAL A 77 -3.70 2.27 9.48
N SER A 78 -4.62 3.19 9.73
CA SER A 78 -4.35 4.60 9.49
C SER A 78 -5.17 5.51 10.39
N ASP A 79 -4.70 6.74 10.54
CA ASP A 79 -5.42 7.75 11.28
C ASP A 79 -6.61 8.34 10.49
N ARG A 80 -7.35 9.18 11.19
CA ARG A 80 -8.52 9.87 10.65
C ARG A 80 -8.19 10.77 9.47
N ASP A 81 -7.03 11.41 9.47
CA ASP A 81 -6.66 12.35 8.42
C ASP A 81 -6.41 11.61 7.10
N TYR A 82 -5.70 10.48 7.16
CA TYR A 82 -5.54 9.60 6.02
C TYR A 82 -6.89 9.06 5.56
N GLN A 83 -7.68 8.45 6.46
CA GLN A 83 -8.93 7.85 6.04
C GLN A 83 -9.93 8.87 5.50
N ASN A 84 -9.95 10.11 5.97
CA ASN A 84 -10.84 11.12 5.39
C ASN A 84 -10.38 11.58 4.02
N ALA A 85 -9.07 11.75 3.82
CA ALA A 85 -8.51 12.13 2.52
C ALA A 85 -8.81 11.07 1.44
N TYR A 86 -8.82 9.78 1.80
CA TYR A 86 -9.00 8.68 0.87
C TYR A 86 -10.40 8.03 0.93
N PHE A 87 -11.16 8.13 1.99
CA PHE A 87 -12.44 7.40 2.08
C PHE A 87 -13.60 8.28 2.52
N GLY A 88 -13.33 9.54 2.86
CA GLY A 88 -14.34 10.54 3.17
C GLY A 88 -15.03 11.11 1.93
N VAL A 89 -16.18 11.73 2.17
CA VAL A 89 -16.90 12.57 1.20
C VAL A 89 -17.10 13.92 1.85
N THR A 90 -16.42 14.95 1.33
CA THR A 90 -16.56 16.34 1.80
C THR A 90 -17.92 16.92 1.37
N PRO A 91 -18.44 17.99 2.02
CA PRO A 91 -19.64 18.69 1.55
C PRO A 91 -19.52 19.17 0.09
N GLY A 92 -18.34 19.64 -0.32
CA GLY A 92 -18.08 20.04 -1.71
C GLY A 92 -18.13 18.84 -2.67
N ALA A 93 -17.55 17.70 -2.29
CA ALA A 93 -17.64 16.47 -3.08
C ALA A 93 -19.08 15.94 -3.14
N ALA A 94 -19.83 16.00 -2.03
CA ALA A 94 -21.23 15.61 -1.98
C ALA A 94 -22.08 16.43 -2.96
N ALA A 95 -21.91 17.76 -2.99
CA ALA A 95 -22.61 18.64 -3.92
C ALA A 95 -22.32 18.33 -5.40
N ARG A 96 -21.09 17.88 -5.72
CA ARG A 96 -20.69 17.56 -7.11
C ARG A 96 -21.01 16.13 -7.55
N THR A 97 -21.19 15.21 -6.60
CA THR A 97 -21.37 13.76 -6.89
C THR A 97 -22.74 13.23 -6.52
N GLY A 98 -23.52 13.94 -5.71
CA GLY A 98 -24.77 13.46 -5.14
C GLY A 98 -24.58 12.42 -4.02
N LEU A 99 -23.34 12.09 -3.64
CA LEU A 99 -23.06 11.18 -2.54
C LEU A 99 -23.33 11.85 -1.18
N PRO A 100 -23.79 11.10 -0.16
CA PRO A 100 -23.93 11.64 1.18
C PRO A 100 -22.56 12.00 1.77
N VAL A 101 -22.51 13.10 2.52
CA VAL A 101 -21.32 13.49 3.31
C VAL A 101 -20.95 12.33 4.23
N TYR A 102 -19.67 11.99 4.24
CA TYR A 102 -19.18 10.83 4.97
C TYR A 102 -17.84 11.15 5.62
N ARG A 103 -17.78 10.97 6.95
CA ARG A 103 -16.56 11.14 7.72
C ARG A 103 -16.12 9.78 8.25
N THR A 104 -14.83 9.55 8.18
CA THR A 104 -14.17 8.33 8.63
C THR A 104 -13.50 8.56 9.99
N GLY A 105 -13.36 7.49 10.76
CA GLY A 105 -12.53 7.43 11.94
C GLY A 105 -11.08 7.04 11.63
N ASN A 106 -10.40 6.54 12.65
CA ASN A 106 -9.08 5.93 12.58
C ASN A 106 -9.21 4.40 12.76
N GLY A 107 -8.13 3.67 12.50
CA GLY A 107 -8.05 2.23 12.73
C GLY A 107 -7.73 1.44 11.46
N ILE A 108 -8.11 0.17 11.47
CA ILE A 108 -7.84 -0.74 10.35
C ILE A 108 -8.69 -0.32 9.16
N HIS A 109 -8.03 -0.05 8.03
CA HIS A 109 -8.72 0.30 6.78
C HIS A 109 -8.61 -0.81 5.74
N ALA A 110 -7.62 -1.72 5.85
CA ALA A 110 -7.48 -2.84 4.93
C ALA A 110 -6.88 -4.08 5.60
N VAL A 111 -7.27 -5.25 5.09
CA VAL A 111 -6.63 -6.55 5.35
C VAL A 111 -6.36 -7.22 4.01
N GLY A 112 -5.29 -7.98 3.88
CA GLY A 112 -4.91 -8.52 2.58
C GLY A 112 -3.79 -9.53 2.60
N VAL A 113 -3.33 -9.89 1.41
CA VAL A 113 -2.21 -10.81 1.18
C VAL A 113 -1.28 -10.29 0.09
N ALA A 114 0.02 -10.27 0.39
CA ALA A 114 1.07 -9.87 -0.54
C ALA A 114 1.83 -11.10 -1.02
N SER A 115 2.27 -11.09 -2.28
CA SER A 115 3.39 -11.91 -2.72
C SER A 115 4.41 -11.05 -3.45
N GLY A 116 5.67 -11.41 -3.30
CA GLY A 116 6.79 -10.72 -3.94
C GLY A 116 7.87 -11.70 -4.31
N ALA A 117 8.51 -11.49 -5.46
CA ALA A 117 9.61 -12.30 -5.93
C ALA A 117 10.74 -11.38 -6.45
N SER A 118 11.98 -11.73 -6.14
CA SER A 118 13.16 -11.16 -6.78
C SER A 118 14.05 -12.29 -7.29
N TYR A 119 14.64 -12.09 -8.47
CA TYR A 119 15.50 -13.06 -9.12
C TYR A 119 16.73 -12.35 -9.70
N SER A 120 17.92 -12.80 -9.33
CA SER A 120 19.18 -12.28 -9.87
C SER A 120 19.46 -12.95 -11.21
N LEU A 121 19.52 -12.14 -12.27
CA LEU A 121 19.86 -12.60 -13.63
C LEU A 121 21.38 -12.81 -13.77
N ASN A 122 22.17 -11.96 -13.11
CA ASN A 122 23.62 -12.03 -12.99
C ASN A 122 24.07 -11.12 -11.83
N ASP A 123 25.39 -10.98 -11.64
CA ASP A 123 25.99 -10.16 -10.57
C ASP A 123 25.52 -8.69 -10.52
N ARG A 124 24.95 -8.18 -11.62
CA ARG A 124 24.54 -6.77 -11.74
C ARG A 124 23.06 -6.57 -11.95
N TRP A 125 22.39 -7.48 -12.64
CA TRP A 125 21.00 -7.33 -13.03
C TRP A 125 20.10 -8.30 -12.27
N GLY A 126 18.95 -7.79 -11.84
CA GLY A 126 17.89 -8.60 -11.26
C GLY A 126 16.51 -8.18 -11.76
N LEU A 127 15.54 -9.05 -11.54
CA LEU A 127 14.12 -8.81 -11.73
C LEU A 127 13.44 -8.78 -10.37
N ILE A 128 12.45 -7.92 -10.23
CA ILE A 128 11.56 -7.89 -9.08
C ILE A 128 10.12 -7.84 -9.57
N GLY A 129 9.24 -8.53 -8.86
CA GLY A 129 7.81 -8.52 -9.10
C GLY A 129 7.04 -8.62 -7.79
N TYR A 130 5.82 -8.10 -7.79
CA TYR A 130 4.91 -8.28 -6.68
C TYR A 130 3.45 -8.29 -7.12
N VAL A 131 2.62 -8.95 -6.33
CA VAL A 131 1.16 -8.92 -6.42
C VAL A 131 0.59 -8.69 -5.04
N LYS A 132 -0.49 -7.92 -4.99
CA LYS A 132 -1.12 -7.45 -3.76
C LYS A 132 -2.63 -7.48 -3.95
N TYR A 133 -3.31 -8.23 -3.09
CA TYR A 133 -4.74 -8.12 -2.86
C TYR A 133 -5.03 -7.50 -1.48
N ASP A 134 -5.79 -6.41 -1.44
CA ASP A 134 -6.31 -5.79 -0.21
C ASP A 134 -7.83 -5.70 -0.26
N ARG A 135 -8.48 -6.04 0.85
CA ARG A 135 -9.90 -5.79 1.06
C ARG A 135 -10.06 -4.61 2.02
N LEU A 136 -10.71 -3.55 1.55
CA LEU A 136 -11.07 -2.40 2.36
C LEU A 136 -12.12 -2.80 3.40
N VAL A 137 -11.84 -2.51 4.67
CA VAL A 137 -12.67 -2.84 5.83
C VAL A 137 -13.00 -1.59 6.64
N GLY A 138 -13.81 -1.73 7.69
CA GLY A 138 -14.18 -0.61 8.55
C GLY A 138 -14.83 0.54 7.78
N ASP A 139 -14.42 1.76 8.08
CA ASP A 139 -14.97 2.97 7.46
C ASP A 139 -14.56 3.11 5.99
N ALA A 140 -13.36 2.65 5.63
CA ALA A 140 -12.90 2.61 4.25
C ALA A 140 -13.80 1.71 3.38
N GLY A 141 -14.13 0.51 3.87
CA GLY A 141 -15.06 -0.39 3.20
C GLY A 141 -16.49 0.18 3.13
N ARG A 142 -16.93 0.95 4.15
CA ARG A 142 -18.27 1.57 4.21
C ARG A 142 -18.36 2.92 3.49
N SER A 143 -17.31 3.39 2.84
CA SER A 143 -17.31 4.65 2.12
C SER A 143 -18.33 4.66 0.96
N PRO A 144 -19.23 5.67 0.88
CA PRO A 144 -20.09 5.87 -0.28
C PRO A 144 -19.30 6.04 -1.57
N LEU A 145 -18.11 6.65 -1.49
CA LEU A 145 -17.23 6.84 -2.61
C LEU A 145 -16.74 5.51 -3.19
N ILE A 146 -16.29 4.60 -2.33
CA ILE A 146 -15.82 3.28 -2.74
C ILE A 146 -16.97 2.44 -3.32
N ARG A 147 -18.18 2.54 -2.77
CA ARG A 147 -19.34 1.82 -3.31
C ARG A 147 -19.78 2.33 -4.68
N ALA A 148 -19.71 3.63 -4.91
CA ALA A 148 -20.20 4.24 -6.15
C ALA A 148 -19.16 4.22 -7.28
N TYR A 149 -17.88 4.44 -6.96
CA TYR A 149 -16.84 4.70 -7.96
C TYR A 149 -15.58 3.84 -7.79
N GLY A 150 -15.58 2.89 -6.86
CA GLY A 150 -14.45 2.03 -6.57
C GLY A 150 -14.86 0.58 -6.37
N LYS A 151 -13.97 -0.18 -5.74
CA LYS A 151 -14.22 -1.55 -5.28
C LYS A 151 -13.65 -1.69 -3.88
N ARG A 152 -14.26 -2.53 -3.05
CA ARG A 152 -13.66 -2.87 -1.74
C ARG A 152 -12.43 -3.73 -1.92
N ASP A 153 -12.45 -4.58 -2.94
CA ASP A 153 -11.36 -5.45 -3.33
C ASP A 153 -10.40 -4.67 -4.23
N GLN A 154 -9.15 -4.54 -3.80
CA GLN A 154 -8.09 -3.76 -4.42
C GLN A 154 -6.97 -4.68 -4.84
N LEU A 155 -6.78 -4.83 -6.15
CA LEU A 155 -5.69 -5.59 -6.74
C LEU A 155 -4.63 -4.62 -7.25
N ALA A 156 -3.37 -4.90 -6.93
CA ALA A 156 -2.22 -4.19 -7.46
C ALA A 156 -1.08 -5.17 -7.76
N GLY A 157 -0.24 -4.82 -8.70
CA GLY A 157 0.97 -5.58 -9.00
C GLY A 157 1.94 -4.73 -9.80
N GLY A 158 3.16 -5.20 -9.88
CA GLY A 158 4.21 -4.52 -10.63
C GLY A 158 5.39 -5.43 -10.92
N LEU A 159 6.15 -5.04 -11.94
CA LEU A 159 7.41 -5.66 -12.33
C LEU A 159 8.47 -4.58 -12.45
N GLY A 160 9.73 -4.93 -12.21
CA GLY A 160 10.85 -4.01 -12.29
C GLY A 160 12.16 -4.73 -12.56
N LEU A 161 13.13 -3.96 -13.04
CA LEU A 161 14.54 -4.35 -13.17
C LEU A 161 15.34 -3.67 -12.07
N THR A 162 16.28 -4.40 -11.47
CA THR A 162 17.22 -3.89 -10.49
C THR A 162 18.63 -3.94 -11.04
N TYR A 163 19.43 -2.91 -10.74
CA TYR A 163 20.84 -2.87 -11.07
C TYR A 163 21.68 -2.62 -9.83
N THR A 164 22.66 -3.47 -9.57
CA THR A 164 23.59 -3.36 -8.44
C THR A 164 24.90 -2.70 -8.88
N PHE A 165 25.28 -1.61 -8.21
CA PHE A 165 26.54 -0.92 -8.45
C PHE A 165 27.65 -1.53 -7.57
N GLY A 166 28.63 -2.19 -8.19
CA GLY A 166 29.79 -2.76 -7.51
C GLY A 166 30.67 -3.63 -8.44
N ARG A 167 31.91 -3.91 -8.02
CA ARG A 167 32.77 -4.96 -8.61
C ARG A 167 32.45 -6.27 -7.88
N SER A 168 32.15 -7.35 -8.59
CA SER A 168 32.02 -8.69 -8.02
C SER A 168 33.28 -9.01 -7.20
N VAL A 169 33.15 -9.13 -5.88
CA VAL A 169 34.20 -9.76 -5.08
C VAL A 169 33.94 -11.26 -5.20
N ARG A 170 34.83 -11.94 -5.92
CA ARG A 170 34.89 -13.39 -6.01
C ARG A 170 35.24 -14.00 -4.66
#